data_AF-A0A962TGG0-F1
#
_entry.id   AF-A0A962TGG0-F1
#
_cell.length_a   1.000
_cell.length_b   1.000
_cell.length_c   1.000
_cell.angle_alpha   90.00
_cell.angle_beta   90.00
_cell.angle_gamma   90.00
#
_symmetry.space_group_name_H-M   'P 1'
#
loop_
_entity.id
_entity.type
_entity.pdbx_description
1 polymer ?
#
loop_
_entity_poly.entity_id
_entity_poly.type
_entity_poly.pdbx_seq_one_letter_code
_entity_poly.pdbx_strand_id
1 'polypeptide(L)' 'MNAEWMFDARKIPDEVMNYLRRIAVRAVEEKHYSPELVANFLGIDRTSIYDWLRNYRYTGEEALDT' A
#
# COMPACT_ATOMS: atom_id res chain seq x y z
N MET A 1 -10.01 14.14 8.37
CA MET A 1 -9.75 13.36 7.14
C MET A 1 -10.30 14.17 5.99
N ASN A 2 -9.49 14.48 4.98
CA ASN A 2 -9.96 15.25 3.84
C ASN A 2 -10.89 14.36 3.00
N ALA A 3 -12.12 14.79 2.74
CA ALA A 3 -13.14 13.94 2.12
C ALA A 3 -12.70 13.39 0.75
N GLU A 4 -11.82 14.11 0.05
CA GLU A 4 -11.26 13.72 -1.24
C GLU A 4 -10.45 12.41 -1.19
N TRP A 5 -9.81 12.08 -0.06
CA TRP A 5 -9.02 10.85 0.07
C TRP A 5 -9.88 9.58 0.02
N MET A 6 -11.16 9.70 0.37
CA MET A 6 -12.10 8.59 0.30
C MET A 6 -12.47 8.22 -1.14
N PHE A 7 -12.28 9.14 -2.08
CA PHE A 7 -12.66 8.97 -3.48
C PHE A 7 -11.45 8.86 -4.41
N ASP A 8 -10.29 9.38 -4.01
CA ASP A 8 -9.06 9.34 -4.78
C ASP A 8 -7.82 9.13 -3.88
N ALA A 9 -7.28 7.91 -3.90
CA ALA A 9 -6.09 7.54 -3.14
C ALA A 9 -4.84 8.34 -3.53
N ARG A 10 -4.79 8.96 -4.72
CA ARG A 10 -3.67 9.82 -5.15
C ARG A 10 -3.65 11.16 -4.42
N LYS A 11 -4.72 11.50 -3.69
CA LYS A 11 -4.80 12.69 -2.85
C LYS A 11 -4.29 12.45 -1.42
N ILE A 12 -4.04 11.20 -1.07
CA ILE A 12 -3.46 10.84 0.23
C ILE A 12 -2.03 11.41 0.29
N PRO A 13 -1.66 12.16 1.34
CA PRO A 13 -0.33 12.70 1.53
C PRO A 13 0.71 11.59 1.54
N ASP A 14 1.89 11.91 1.00
CA ASP A 14 2.97 10.94 0.82
C ASP A 14 3.34 10.22 2.13
N GLU A 15 3.44 10.97 3.24
CA GLU A 15 3.72 10.38 4.56
C GLU A 15 2.68 9.32 4.97
N VAL A 16 1.39 9.59 4.74
CA VAL A 16 0.31 8.64 5.03
C VAL A 16 0.39 7.45 4.08
N MET A 17 0.66 7.69 2.79
CA MET A 17 0.82 6.62 1.81
C MET A 17 1.98 5.71 2.18
N ASN A 18 3.11 6.24 2.65
CA ASN A 18 4.26 5.47 3.13
C ASN A 18 3.87 4.49 4.25
N TYR A 19 2.98 4.89 5.17
CA TYR A 19 2.43 3.98 6.18
C TYR A 19 1.49 2.94 5.58
N LEU A 20 0.62 3.31 4.64
CA LEU A 20 -0.28 2.37 3.96
C LEU A 20 0.50 1.30 3.19
N ARG A 21 1.58 1.67 2.50
CA ARG A 21 2.47 0.73 1.81
C ARG A 21 3.03 -0.31 2.78
N ARG A 22 3.54 0.11 3.93
CA ARG A 22 4.06 -0.78 4.99
C ARG A 22 2.99 -1.71 5.56
N ILE A 23 1.80 -1.19 5.83
CA ILE A 23 0.68 -2.01 6.30
C ILE A 23 0.33 -3.07 5.26
N ALA A 24 0.27 -2.70 3.99
CA ALA A 24 -0.04 -3.62 2.90
C ALA A 24 1.00 -4.72 2.75
N VAL A 25 2.29 -4.35 2.74
CA VAL A 25 3.41 -5.31 2.64
C VAL A 25 3.41 -6.27 3.81
N ARG A 26 3.30 -5.80 5.06
CA ARG A 26 3.26 -6.67 6.24
C ARG A 26 2.04 -7.59 6.24
N ALA A 27 0.89 -7.11 5.78
CA ALA A 27 -0.31 -7.93 5.66
C ALA A 27 -0.09 -9.13 4.72
N VAL A 28 0.67 -8.96 3.64
CA VAL A 28 0.96 -10.04 2.69
C VAL A 28 2.13 -10.91 3.15
N GLU A 29 3.27 -10.31 3.51
CA GLU A 29 4.51 -11.04 3.82
C GLU A 29 4.44 -11.75 5.19
N GLU A 30 3.91 -11.08 6.22
CA GLU A 30 3.91 -11.61 7.59
C GLU A 30 2.59 -12.31 7.95
N LYS A 31 1.46 -11.80 7.47
CA LYS A 31 0.12 -12.32 7.79
C LYS A 31 -0.48 -13.20 6.70
N HIS A 32 0.21 -13.36 5.58
CA HIS A 32 -0.17 -14.23 4.46
C HIS A 32 -1.57 -13.92 3.86
N TYR A 33 -2.03 -12.67 3.96
CA TYR A 33 -3.21 -12.25 3.22
C TYR A 33 -2.93 -12.15 1.72
N SER A 34 -3.95 -12.37 0.89
CA SER A 34 -3.79 -12.16 -0.56
C SER A 34 -3.69 -10.66 -0.89
N PRO A 35 -2.90 -10.27 -1.91
CA PRO A 35 -2.82 -8.89 -2.38
C PRO A 35 -4.20 -8.30 -2.73
N GLU A 36 -5.12 -9.09 -3.27
CA GLU A 36 -6.47 -8.66 -3.63
C GLU A 36 -7.33 -8.32 -2.42
N LEU A 37 -7.21 -9.09 -1.33
CA LEU A 37 -7.92 -8.80 -0.08
C LEU A 37 -7.43 -7.47 0.50
N VAL A 38 -6.11 -7.26 0.50
CA VAL A 38 -5.48 -6.04 1.01
C VAL A 38 -5.85 -4.83 0.16
N ALA A 39 -5.83 -4.97 -1.17
CA ALA A 39 -6.28 -3.94 -2.11
C ALA A 39 -7.72 -3.49 -1.82
N ASN A 40 -8.64 -4.45 -1.69
CA ASN A 40 -10.04 -4.17 -1.37
C ASN A 40 -10.21 -3.51 -0.01
N PHE A 41 -9.49 -3.96 1.01
CA PHE A 41 -9.57 -3.40 2.37
C PHE A 41 -9.05 -1.96 2.44
N LEU A 42 -7.97 -1.65 1.72
CA LEU A 42 -7.38 -0.31 1.69
C LEU A 42 -8.06 0.63 0.69
N GLY A 43 -8.90 0.11 -0.22
CA GLY A 43 -9.49 0.89 -1.31
C GLY A 43 -8.45 1.33 -2.36
N ILE A 44 -7.42 0.51 -2.56
CA ILE A 44 -6.29 0.79 -3.46
C ILE A 44 -6.29 -0.22 -4.60
N ASP A 45 -5.89 0.22 -5.79
CA ASP A 45 -5.81 -0.69 -6.94
C ASP A 45 -4.82 -1.84 -6.67
N ARG A 46 -5.21 -3.06 -7.03
CA ARG A 46 -4.39 -4.26 -6.82
C ARG A 46 -3.01 -4.16 -7.47
N THR A 47 -2.90 -3.47 -8.61
CA THR A 47 -1.61 -3.29 -9.32
C THR A 47 -0.64 -2.50 -8.47
N SER A 48 -1.12 -1.47 -7.76
CA SER A 48 -0.29 -0.72 -6.80
C SER A 48 0.20 -1.61 -5.66
N ILE A 49 -0.64 -2.52 -5.15
CA ILE A 49 -0.20 -3.48 -4.12
C ILE A 49 0.92 -4.38 -4.65
N TYR A 50 0.77 -4.92 -5.86
CA TYR A 50 1.82 -5.74 -6.48
C TYR A 50 3.12 -4.96 -6.71
N ASP A 51 3.02 -3.70 -7.15
CA ASP A 51 4.19 -2.85 -7.35
C ASP A 51 4.93 -2.59 -6.04
N TRP A 52 4.20 -2.32 -4.95
CA TRP A 52 4.80 -2.13 -3.63
C TRP A 52 5.49 -3.40 -3.12
N LEU A 53 4.85 -4.56 -3.28
CA LEU A 53 5.45 -5.84 -2.92
C LEU A 53 6.72 -6.13 -3.73
N ARG A 54 6.68 -5.85 -5.04
CA ARG A 54 7.83 -6.03 -5.92
C ARG A 54 8.99 -5.14 -5.50
N ASN A 55 8.72 -3.85 -5.25
CA ASN A 55 9.74 -2.90 -4.82
C ASN A 55 10.31 -3.26 -3.45
N TYR A 56 9.46 -3.66 -2.50
CA TYR A 56 9.89 -4.13 -1.18
C TYR A 56 10.79 -5.37 -1.27
N ARG A 57 10.42 -6.37 -2.07
CA ARG A 57 11.23 -7.60 -2.23
C ARG A 57 12.58 -7.34 -2.89
N TYR A 58 12.69 -6.28 -3.68
CA TYR A 58 13.93 -5.93 -4.38
C TYR A 58 14.84 -4.99 -3.58
N THR A 59 14.27 -3.95 -2.97
CA THR A 59 15.02 -2.86 -2.30
C THR A 59 14.86 -2.86 -0.78
N GLY A 60 13.92 -3.62 -0.23
CA GLY A 60 13.59 -3.61 1.20
C GLY A 60 12.69 -2.44 1.60
N GLU A 61 12.73 -2.08 2.89
CA GLU A 61 11.83 -1.10 3.51
C GLU A 61 11.90 0.30 2.89
N GLU A 62 13.09 0.72 2.43
CA GLU A 62 13.31 2.05 1.85
C GLU A 62 12.49 2.29 0.57
N ALA A 63 12.13 1.22 -0.14
CA ALA A 63 11.29 1.31 -1.34
C ALA A 63 9.86 1.81 -1.06
N LEU A 64 9.46 1.90 0.21
CA LEU A 64 8.10 2.27 0.61
C LEU A 64 7.96 3.76 0.95
N ASP A 65 9.08 4.50 1.02
CA ASP A 65 9.13 5.95 1.24
C ASP A 65 9.26 6.71 -0.09
N THR A 66 8.19 6.69 -0.89
CA THR A 66 8.12 7.36 -2.21
C THR A 66 7.03 8.40 -2.26
#